data_AF-A0A3N6ZZN4-F1
#
_entry.id   AF-A0A3N6ZZN4-F1
#
_cell.length_a   1.000
_cell.length_b   1.000
_cell.length_c   1.000
_cell.angle_alpha   90.00
_cell.angle_beta   90.00
_cell.angle_gamma   90.00
#
_symmetry.space_group_name_H-M   'P 1'
#
loop_
_entity.id
_entity.type
_entity.pdbx_description
1 polymer ?
#
loop_
_entity_poly.entity_id
_entity_poly.type
_entity_poly.pdbx_seq_one_letter_code
_entity_poly.pdbx_strand_id
1 'polypeptide(L)'
;MPNSHKNKTLSTLLAALFGWLGLHRFYLYGKKDFWAWAHLAFPPLSIFAGFIGALVIGLTPDEKWDAQHNVHSGQTSNSGWGVIVLVVLTFALGSTALIATIARGFDLYLTGGAFG
;
A
#
# COMPACT_ATOMS: atom_id res chain seq x y z
N MET A 1 -11.04 15.30 -22.60
CA MET A 1 -11.94 15.35 -21.43
C MET A 1 -11.06 15.44 -20.20
N PRO A 2 -11.27 16.40 -19.28
CA PRO A 2 -10.48 16.46 -18.06
C PRO A 2 -10.70 15.16 -17.29
N ASN A 3 -9.62 14.42 -17.02
CA ASN A 3 -9.70 13.23 -16.19
C ASN A 3 -9.92 13.65 -14.73
N SER A 4 -10.75 12.90 -14.00
CA SER A 4 -11.01 13.14 -12.58
C SER A 4 -9.70 13.17 -11.79
N HIS A 5 -9.48 14.22 -10.99
CA HIS A 5 -8.29 14.40 -10.17
C HIS A 5 -8.17 13.29 -9.13
N LYS A 6 -7.03 12.58 -9.09
CA LYS A 6 -6.80 11.46 -8.16
C LYS A 6 -6.09 11.93 -6.89
N ASN A 7 -6.68 11.63 -5.74
CA ASN A 7 -6.12 12.00 -4.44
C ASN A 7 -5.09 10.98 -3.96
N LYS A 8 -3.87 11.46 -3.71
CA LYS A 8 -2.76 10.65 -3.23
C LYS A 8 -3.00 10.08 -1.83
N THR A 9 -3.58 10.88 -0.92
CA THR A 9 -3.86 10.45 0.47
C THR A 9 -4.83 9.27 0.50
N LEU A 10 -5.87 9.31 -0.32
CA LEU A 10 -6.80 8.19 -0.45
C LEU A 10 -6.11 6.96 -1.04
N SER A 11 -5.25 7.14 -2.04
CA SER A 11 -4.49 6.03 -2.65
C SER A 11 -3.54 5.37 -1.63
N THR A 12 -2.83 6.16 -0.84
CA THR A 12 -1.97 5.68 0.26
C THR A 12 -2.78 4.97 1.34
N LEU A 13 -3.93 5.53 1.74
CA LEU A 13 -4.82 4.92 2.73
C LEU A 13 -5.37 3.58 2.24
N LEU A 14 -5.84 3.51 0.99
CA LEU A 14 -6.33 2.29 0.38
C LEU A 14 -5.22 1.23 0.29
N ALA A 15 -3.99 1.64 0.02
CA ALA A 15 -2.86 0.73 0.01
C ALA A 15 -2.52 0.23 1.42
N ALA A 16 -2.59 1.09 2.43
CA ALA A 16 -2.26 0.73 3.81
C ALA A 16 -3.29 -0.22 4.44
N LEU A 17 -4.58 0.06 4.25
CA LEU A 17 -5.67 -0.72 4.86
C LEU A 17 -6.08 -1.93 4.02
N PHE A 18 -6.06 -1.77 2.70
CA PHE A 18 -6.63 -2.74 1.76
C PHE A 18 -5.63 -3.14 0.67
N GLY A 19 -4.34 -2.91 0.89
CA GLY A 19 -3.30 -3.32 -0.04
C GLY A 19 -3.26 -4.83 -0.24
N TRP A 20 -3.60 -5.62 0.79
CA TRP A 20 -3.76 -7.07 0.70
C TRP A 20 -4.87 -7.53 -0.26
N LEU A 21 -5.85 -6.67 -0.54
CA LEU A 21 -6.90 -6.88 -1.54
C LEU A 21 -6.58 -6.26 -2.91
N GLY A 22 -5.47 -5.52 -3.04
CA GLY A 22 -5.13 -4.80 -4.27
C GLY A 22 -6.02 -3.58 -4.55
N LEU A 23 -6.82 -3.10 -3.59
CA LEU A 23 -7.79 -2.01 -3.81
C LEU A 23 -7.17 -0.71 -4.31
N HIS A 24 -5.95 -0.38 -3.88
CA HIS A 24 -5.23 0.78 -4.40
C HIS A 24 -4.87 0.66 -5.89
N ARG A 25 -4.55 -0.56 -6.37
CA ARG A 25 -4.30 -0.80 -7.81
C ARG A 25 -5.59 -0.75 -8.61
N PHE A 26 -6.70 -1.26 -8.07
CA PHE A 26 -8.02 -1.10 -8.71
C PHE A 26 -8.43 0.37 -8.83
N TYR A 27 -8.11 1.21 -7.84
CA TYR A 27 -8.35 2.65 -7.89
C TYR A 27 -7.47 3.38 -8.93
N LEU A 28 -6.22 2.97 -9.10
CA LEU A 28 -5.28 3.62 -10.01
C LEU A 28 -5.40 3.12 -11.45
N TYR A 29 -5.41 1.81 -11.67
CA TYR A 29 -5.32 1.15 -12.99
C TYR A 29 -6.64 0.52 -13.46
N GLY A 30 -7.66 0.45 -12.61
CA GLY A 30 -8.98 -0.08 -12.95
C GLY A 30 -9.09 -1.61 -12.87
N LYS A 31 -10.29 -2.14 -13.19
CA LYS A 31 -10.68 -3.56 -12.97
C LYS A 31 -9.94 -4.58 -13.85
N LYS A 32 -9.15 -4.14 -14.83
CA LYS A 32 -8.39 -5.00 -15.76
C LYS A 32 -6.97 -5.33 -15.28
N ASP A 33 -6.54 -4.83 -14.11
CA ASP A 33 -5.19 -5.10 -13.60
C ASP A 33 -5.06 -6.55 -13.09
N PHE A 34 -4.29 -7.36 -13.82
CA PHE A 34 -3.97 -8.74 -13.47
C PHE A 34 -3.26 -8.84 -12.10
N TRP A 35 -2.41 -7.87 -11.75
CA TRP A 35 -1.69 -7.88 -10.49
C TRP A 35 -2.59 -7.58 -9.29
N ALA A 36 -3.69 -6.85 -9.48
CA ALA A 36 -4.68 -6.64 -8.44
C ALA A 36 -5.42 -7.95 -8.11
N TRP A 37 -5.67 -8.80 -9.10
CA TRP A 37 -6.20 -10.15 -8.88
C TRP A 37 -5.20 -11.10 -8.24
N ALA A 38 -3.91 -10.99 -8.56
CA ALA A 38 -2.85 -11.80 -7.94
C ALA A 38 -2.75 -11.60 -6.42
N HIS A 39 -3.12 -10.43 -5.89
CA HIS A 39 -3.15 -10.18 -4.44
C HIS A 39 -4.16 -11.08 -3.71
N LEU A 40 -5.24 -11.48 -4.38
CA LEU A 40 -6.24 -12.37 -3.79
C LEU A 40 -5.75 -13.82 -3.64
N ALA A 41 -4.77 -14.23 -4.47
CA ALA A 41 -4.28 -15.60 -4.50
C ALA A 41 -3.25 -15.92 -3.38
N PHE A 42 -2.54 -14.91 -2.87
CA PHE A 42 -1.49 -15.08 -1.85
C PHE A 42 -1.67 -14.11 -0.68
N PRO A 43 -2.63 -14.34 0.23
CA PRO A 43 -2.98 -13.39 1.28
C PRO A 43 -1.80 -12.94 2.18
N PRO A 44 -0.92 -13.83 2.70
CA PRO A 44 0.15 -13.39 3.59
C PRO A 44 1.23 -12.55 2.88
N LEU A 45 1.58 -12.89 1.63
CA LEU A 45 2.51 -12.08 0.82
C LEU A 45 1.88 -10.75 0.38
N SER A 46 0.56 -10.73 0.19
CA SER A 46 -0.17 -9.57 -0.30
C SER A 46 -0.34 -8.47 0.74
N ILE A 47 -0.36 -8.83 2.03
CA ILE A 47 -0.31 -7.84 3.13
C ILE A 47 0.97 -7.01 3.04
N PHE A 48 2.13 -7.66 2.87
CA PHE A 48 3.41 -6.95 2.71
C PHE A 48 3.47 -6.15 1.41
N ALA A 49 2.96 -6.69 0.30
CA ALA A 49 2.85 -5.95 -0.95
C ALA A 49 1.99 -4.68 -0.80
N GLY A 50 0.93 -4.74 0.01
CA GLY A 50 0.10 -3.60 0.38
C GLY A 50 0.85 -2.52 1.15
N PHE A 51 1.60 -2.90 2.18
CA PHE A 51 2.44 -1.97 2.94
C PHE A 51 3.50 -1.32 2.06
N ILE A 52 4.17 -2.10 1.21
CA ILE A 52 5.13 -1.56 0.25
C ILE A 52 4.45 -0.58 -0.71
N GLY A 53 3.28 -0.93 -1.27
CA GLY A 53 2.52 -0.05 -2.14
C GLY A 53 2.15 1.28 -1.48
N ALA A 54 1.71 1.24 -0.21
CA ALA A 54 1.39 2.44 0.56
C ALA A 54 2.61 3.33 0.79
N LEU A 55 3.76 2.74 1.13
CA LEU A 55 5.01 3.48 1.28
C LEU A 55 5.46 4.09 -0.04
N VAL A 56 5.44 3.33 -1.14
CA VAL A 56 5.82 3.81 -2.47
C VAL A 56 4.93 4.98 -2.88
N ILE A 57 3.61 4.85 -2.75
CA ILE A 57 2.66 5.92 -3.12
C ILE A 57 2.83 7.12 -2.19
N GLY A 58 2.90 6.91 -0.88
CA GLY A 58 3.01 7.99 0.10
C GLY A 58 4.32 8.78 0.00
N LEU A 59 5.43 8.09 -0.30
CA LEU A 59 6.76 8.71 -0.46
C LEU A 59 7.03 9.27 -1.86
N THR A 60 6.19 8.94 -2.85
CA THR A 60 6.33 9.51 -4.21
C THR A 60 6.14 11.03 -4.12
N PRO A 61 7.08 11.87 -4.61
CA PRO A 61 6.90 13.33 -4.61
C PRO A 61 5.63 13.76 -5.35
N ASP A 62 4.98 14.82 -4.89
CA ASP A 62 3.69 15.28 -5.44
C ASP A 62 3.79 15.64 -6.92
N GLU A 63 4.88 16.28 -7.32
CA GLU A 63 5.19 16.60 -8.71
C GLU A 63 5.26 15.34 -9.60
N LYS A 64 5.89 14.28 -9.09
CA LYS A 64 5.98 12.99 -9.80
C LYS A 64 4.63 12.28 -9.84
N TRP A 65 3.86 12.35 -8.77
CA TRP A 65 2.50 11.81 -8.72
C TRP A 65 1.60 12.51 -9.74
N ASP A 66 1.66 13.83 -9.81
CA ASP A 66 0.85 14.63 -10.71
C ASP A 66 1.24 14.40 -12.16
N ALA A 67 2.53 14.30 -12.46
CA ALA A 67 3.05 13.98 -13.79
C ALA A 67 2.64 12.57 -14.28
N GLN A 68 2.25 11.65 -13.39
CA GLN A 68 1.82 10.30 -13.76
C GLN A 68 0.30 10.16 -13.81
N HIS A 69 -0.41 10.71 -12.82
CA HIS A 69 -1.84 10.45 -12.62
C HIS A 69 -2.73 11.67 -12.90
N ASN A 70 -2.20 12.89 -12.85
CA ASN A 70 -2.97 14.14 -12.88
C ASN A 70 -2.56 15.10 -14.03
N VAL A 71 -1.79 14.65 -15.03
CA VAL A 71 -1.27 15.46 -16.16
C VAL A 71 -2.33 16.33 -16.85
N HIS A 72 -3.56 15.84 -16.94
CA HIS A 72 -4.67 16.50 -17.65
C HIS A 72 -5.73 17.12 -16.71
N SER A 73 -5.44 17.19 -15.40
CA SER A 73 -6.40 17.64 -14.39
C SER A 73 -6.37 19.15 -14.12
N GLY A 74 -5.27 19.83 -14.46
CA GLY A 74 -5.10 21.27 -14.22
C GLY A 74 -4.95 21.69 -12.75
N GLN A 75 -4.88 20.73 -11.82
CA GLN A 75 -4.70 20.97 -10.38
C GLN A 75 -3.38 20.34 -9.90
N THR A 76 -2.76 20.95 -8.89
CA THR A 76 -1.57 20.42 -8.21
C THR A 76 -1.98 19.68 -6.95
N SER A 77 -1.38 18.51 -6.72
CA SER A 77 -1.52 17.77 -5.47
C SER A 77 -0.73 18.46 -4.37
N ASN A 78 -1.38 18.70 -3.23
CA ASN A 78 -0.72 19.09 -1.99
C ASN A 78 -0.94 17.99 -0.96
N SER A 79 0.03 17.07 -0.89
CA SER A 79 0.03 16.00 0.09
C SER A 79 0.46 16.55 1.43
N GLY A 80 -0.53 16.88 2.26
CA GLY A 80 -0.29 17.38 3.60
C GLY A 80 0.24 16.30 4.56
N TRP A 81 0.37 16.71 5.82
CA TRP A 81 0.81 15.88 6.96
C TRP A 81 0.09 14.54 7.11
N GLY A 82 -1.16 14.43 6.63
CA GLY A 82 -1.92 13.18 6.66
C GLY A 82 -1.21 12.02 5.96
N VAL A 83 -0.57 12.25 4.81
CA VAL A 83 0.18 11.21 4.09
C VAL A 83 1.41 10.78 4.89
N ILE A 84 2.09 11.72 5.54
CA ILE A 84 3.28 11.43 6.37
C ILE A 84 2.89 10.52 7.54
N VAL A 85 1.84 10.86 8.27
CA VAL A 85 1.34 10.04 9.38
C VAL A 85 0.96 8.65 8.89
N LEU A 86 0.26 8.55 7.75
CA LEU A 86 -0.08 7.25 7.16
C LEU A 86 1.15 6.42 6.80
N VAL A 87 2.17 7.02 6.19
CA VAL A 87 3.44 6.35 5.86
C VAL A 87 4.14 5.82 7.11
N VAL A 88 4.24 6.64 8.16
CA VAL A 88 4.87 6.25 9.44
C VAL A 88 4.11 5.08 10.09
N LEU A 89 2.79 5.19 10.17
CA LEU A 89 1.95 4.12 10.74
C LEU A 89 2.04 2.83 9.92
N THR A 90 2.00 2.94 8.59
CA THR A 90 2.14 1.80 7.68
C THR A 90 3.49 1.11 7.88
N PHE A 91 4.58 1.87 8.00
CA PHE A 91 5.91 1.33 8.23
C PHE A 91 6.02 0.63 9.59
N ALA A 92 5.48 1.23 10.65
CA ALA A 92 5.50 0.66 12.00
C ALA A 92 4.70 -0.65 12.08
N LEU A 93 3.50 -0.66 11.51
CA LEU A 93 2.66 -1.86 11.46
C LEU A 93 3.27 -2.94 10.57
N GLY A 94 3.80 -2.56 9.40
CA GLY A 94 4.42 -3.49 8.46
C GLY A 94 5.67 -4.16 9.02
N SER A 95 6.54 -3.39 9.70
CA SER A 95 7.71 -3.94 10.36
C SER A 95 7.34 -4.85 11.54
N THR A 96 6.35 -4.46 12.36
CA THR A 96 5.84 -5.29 13.46
C THR A 96 5.28 -6.61 12.95
N ALA A 97 4.45 -6.58 11.91
CA ALA A 97 3.86 -7.77 11.30
C ALA A 97 4.95 -8.68 10.71
N LEU A 98 5.96 -8.10 10.06
CA LEU A 98 7.09 -8.86 9.51
C LEU A 98 7.86 -9.59 10.62
N ILE A 99 8.24 -8.86 11.66
CA ILE A 99 8.98 -9.42 12.80
C ILE A 99 8.16 -10.51 13.48
N ALA A 100 6.87 -10.27 13.75
CA ALA A 100 5.98 -11.25 14.36
C ALA A 100 5.84 -12.52 13.50
N THR A 101 5.73 -12.37 12.18
CA THR A 101 5.61 -13.50 11.26
C THR A 101 6.89 -14.33 11.24
N ILE A 102 8.05 -13.67 11.16
CA ILE A 102 9.35 -14.35 11.19
C ILE A 102 9.56 -15.05 12.54
N ALA A 103 9.29 -14.35 13.65
CA ALA A 103 9.41 -14.92 14.99
C ALA A 103 8.53 -16.15 15.16
N ARG A 104 7.27 -16.10 14.70
CA ARG A 104 6.37 -17.25 14.71
C ARG A 104 6.84 -18.37 13.79
N GLY A 105 7.41 -18.05 12.63
CA GLY A 105 8.01 -19.04 11.74
C GLY A 105 9.15 -19.82 12.42
N PHE A 106 10.05 -19.12 13.11
CA PHE A 106 11.14 -19.75 13.87
C PHE A 106 10.62 -20.57 15.05
N ASP A 107 9.64 -20.05 15.78
CA ASP A 107 9.01 -20.78 16.88
C ASP A 107 8.39 -22.10 16.39
N LEU A 108 7.61 -22.07 15.31
CA LEU A 108 7.04 -23.28 14.72
C LEU A 108 8.12 -24.26 14.22
N TYR A 109 9.20 -23.76 13.62
CA TYR A 109 10.27 -24.60 13.07
C TYR A 109 11.15 -25.24 14.16
N LEU A 110 11.50 -24.50 15.21
CA LEU A 110 12.45 -24.95 16.23
C LEU A 110 11.79 -25.60 17.44
N THR A 111 10.59 -25.13 17.82
CA THR A 111 9.94 -25.50 19.07
C THR A 111 8.62 -26.25 18.84
N GLY A 112 8.18 -26.34 17.59
CA GLY A 112 6.87 -26.87 17.24
C GLY A 112 5.70 -25.94 17.66
N GLY A 113 5.99 -24.68 18.01
CA GLY A 113 4.99 -23.69 18.40
C GLY A 113 4.79 -23.54 19.91
N ALA A 114 5.77 -23.91 20.74
CA ALA A 114 5.65 -23.93 22.20
C ALA A 114 5.44 -22.55 22.84
N PHE A 115 5.76 -21.46 22.14
CA PHE A 115 5.74 -20.10 22.69
C PHE A 115 4.65 -19.20 22.07
N GLY A 116 3.65 -19.74 21.38
CA GLY A 116 2.58 -18.94 20.79
C GLY A 116 1.32 -19.67 20.39
#